data_AF-A0A529HWX4-F1
#
_entry.id   AF-A0A529HWX4-F1
#
_cell.length_a   1.000
_cell.length_b   1.000
_cell.length_c   1.000
_cell.angle_alpha   90.00
_cell.angle_beta   90.00
_cell.angle_gamma   90.00
#
_symmetry.space_group_name_H-M   'P 1'
#
loop_
_entity.id
_entity.type
_entity.pdbx_description
1 polymer ?
#
loop_
_entity_poly.entity_id
_entity_poly.type
_entity_poly.pdbx_seq_one_letter_code
_entity_poly.pdbx_strand_id
1 'polypeptide(L)' 'FNIASGQPRKIRDILDMLIARSGIDIEVRTDPERLRLNDTPFACGDASKARDRLNWRPLVPFEQTIADVFGYWRRMCGAR' A
#
# COMPACT_ATOMS: atom_id res chain seq x y z
N PHE A 1 -7.09 -6.24 20.08
CA PHE A 1 -6.29 -5.02 19.84
C PHE A 1 -6.33 -4.74 18.36
N ASN A 2 -6.37 -3.48 17.93
CA ASN A 2 -6.17 -3.16 16.50
C ASN A 2 -4.66 -3.15 16.20
N ILE A 3 -4.28 -3.73 15.07
CA ILE A 3 -2.91 -3.77 14.57
C ILE A 3 -2.90 -3.00 13.26
N ALA A 4 -2.39 -1.78 13.28
CA ALA A 4 -2.46 -0.86 12.16
C ALA A 4 -1.36 0.20 12.22
N SER A 5 -0.96 0.74 11.08
CA SER A 5 0.00 1.84 11.02
C SER A 5 -0.52 3.13 11.67
N GLY A 6 -1.85 3.31 11.75
CA GLY A 6 -2.48 4.59 12.08
C GLY A 6 -2.32 5.65 10.99
N GLN A 7 -1.83 5.27 9.80
CA GLN A 7 -1.57 6.17 8.69
C GLN A 7 -2.39 5.70 7.48
N PRO A 8 -3.51 6.37 7.16
CA PRO A 8 -4.30 6.06 5.97
C PRO A 8 -3.56 6.54 4.71
N ARG A 9 -3.80 5.89 3.57
CA ARG A 9 -3.18 6.24 2.28
C ARG A 9 -4.19 6.16 1.15
N LYS A 10 -4.10 7.06 0.17
CA LYS A 10 -4.92 6.97 -1.04
C LYS A 10 -4.36 5.87 -1.94
N ILE A 11 -5.25 5.12 -2.58
CA ILE A 11 -4.85 4.10 -3.58
C ILE A 11 -4.05 4.74 -4.72
N ARG A 12 -4.39 5.97 -5.11
CA ARG A 12 -3.66 6.71 -6.15
C ARG A 12 -2.19 6.92 -5.77
N ASP A 13 -1.90 7.36 -4.55
CA ASP A 13 -0.52 7.59 -4.09
C ASP A 13 0.29 6.29 -4.10
N ILE A 14 -0.33 5.16 -3.73
CA ILE A 14 0.29 3.84 -3.77
C ILE A 14 0.66 3.46 -5.21
N LEU A 15 -0.26 3.66 -6.16
CA LEU A 15 -0.04 3.40 -7.57
C LEU A 15 1.07 4.29 -8.13
N ASP A 16 1.05 5.59 -7.83
CA ASP A 16 2.05 6.55 -8.29
C ASP A 16 3.45 6.19 -7.75
N MET A 17 3.56 5.70 -6.51
CA MET A 17 4.83 5.20 -5.95
C MET A 17 5.39 3.98 -6.72
N LEU A 18 4.52 3.11 -7.25
CA LEU A 18 4.90 1.96 -8.06
C LEU A 18 5.30 2.39 -9.48
N ILE A 19 4.52 3.29 -10.11
CA ILE A 19 4.83 3.84 -11.44
C ILE A 19 6.17 4.57 -11.42
N ALA A 20 6.41 5.43 -10.42
CA ALA A 20 7.68 6.14 -10.28
C ALA A 20 8.91 5.19 -10.20
N ARG A 21 8.74 4.00 -9.59
CA ARG A 21 9.80 2.97 -9.51
C ARG A 21 9.98 2.18 -10.80
N SER A 22 8.99 2.18 -11.68
CA SER A 22 9.05 1.47 -12.96
C SER A 22 9.98 2.13 -13.97
N GLY A 23 10.16 3.45 -13.89
CA GLY A 23 10.96 4.21 -14.85
C GLY A 23 10.34 4.32 -16.25
N ILE A 24 9.08 3.91 -16.41
CA ILE A 24 8.32 3.99 -17.66
C ILE A 24 7.09 4.87 -17.45
N ASP A 25 6.69 5.57 -18.50
CA ASP A 25 5.45 6.33 -18.51
C ASP A 25 4.26 5.37 -18.68
N ILE A 26 3.34 5.38 -17.71
CA ILE A 26 2.21 4.44 -17.64
C ILE A 26 0.92 5.25 -17.59
N GLU A 27 0.10 5.09 -18.63
CA GLU A 27 -1.24 5.64 -18.65
C GLU A 27 -2.15 4.92 -17.64
N VAL A 28 -2.78 5.68 -16.74
CA VAL A 28 -3.69 5.15 -15.73
C VAL A 28 -5.14 5.37 -16.17
N ARG A 29 -5.90 4.27 -16.32
CA ARG A 29 -7.34 4.30 -16.65
C ARG A 29 -8.15 3.62 -15.56
N THR A 30 -9.33 4.16 -15.26
CA THR A 30 -10.31 3.52 -14.37
C THR A 30 -11.07 2.44 -15.13
N ASP A 31 -11.13 1.24 -14.55
CA ASP A 31 -11.92 0.13 -15.04
C ASP A 31 -13.26 0.08 -14.27
N PRO A 32 -14.41 0.39 -14.90
CA PRO A 32 -15.71 0.39 -14.24
C PRO A 32 -16.09 -0.95 -13.61
N GLU A 33 -15.62 -2.08 -14.17
CA GLU A 33 -15.94 -3.42 -13.66
C GLU A 33 -15.25 -3.71 -12.31
N ARG A 34 -14.21 -2.93 -11.97
CA ARG A 34 -13.49 -3.05 -10.69
C ARG A 34 -14.03 -2.11 -9.61
N LEU A 35 -14.98 -1.24 -9.95
CA LEU A 35 -15.59 -0.33 -8.99
C LEU A 35 -16.63 -1.08 -8.14
N ARG A 36 -16.49 -0.94 -6.82
CA ARG A 36 -17.47 -1.51 -5.88
C ARG A 36 -18.61 -0.52 -5.68
N LEU A 37 -19.85 -1.01 -5.77
CA LEU A 37 -21.06 -0.19 -5.52
C LEU A 37 -21.06 0.41 -4.11
N ASN A 38 -20.58 -0.35 -3.12
CA ASN A 38 -20.39 0.11 -1.75
C ASN A 38 -18.90 0.13 -1.43
N ASP A 39 -18.23 1.24 -1.72
CA ASP A 39 -16.84 1.44 -1.33
C ASP A 39 -16.73 2.17 0.02
N THR A 40 -15.68 1.84 0.78
CA THR A 40 -15.36 2.56 2.02
C THR A 40 -14.37 3.67 1.70
N PRO A 41 -14.78 4.95 1.68
CA PRO A 41 -13.94 6.04 1.17
C PRO A 41 -12.72 6.30 2.05
N PHE A 42 -12.76 5.90 3.32
CA PHE A 42 -11.70 6.13 4.28
C PHE A 42 -11.69 5.05 5.35
N ALA A 43 -10.52 4.46 5.60
CA ALA A 43 -10.30 3.54 6.70
C ALA A 43 -8.94 3.83 7.33
N CYS A 44 -8.92 3.98 8.66
CA CYS A 44 -7.71 4.15 9.44
C CYS A 44 -7.85 3.40 10.77
N GLY A 45 -6.89 2.53 11.09
CA GLY A 45 -6.89 1.78 12.34
C GLY A 45 -6.15 2.52 13.44
N ASP A 46 -6.78 2.71 14.60
CA ASP A 46 -6.11 3.20 15.80
C ASP A 46 -5.47 2.04 16.58
N ALA A 47 -4.14 1.99 16.59
CA ALA A 47 -3.35 1.00 17.30
C ALA A 47 -2.87 1.44 18.70
N SER A 48 -3.46 2.49 19.31
CA SER A 48 -3.05 3.01 20.63
C SER A 48 -3.02 1.92 21.70
N LYS A 49 -4.08 1.11 21.79
CA LYS A 49 -4.14 0.00 22.75
C LYS A 49 -3.01 -1.03 22.56
N ALA A 50 -2.58 -1.28 21.32
CA ALA A 50 -1.50 -2.22 21.02
C ALA A 50 -0.12 -1.61 21.33
N ARG A 51 0.07 -0.32 21.00
CA ARG A 51 1.28 0.43 21.38
C ARG A 51 1.47 0.41 22.90
N ASP A 52 0.43 0.72 23.65
CA ASP A 52 0.55 0.90 25.11
C ASP A 52 0.75 -0.43 25.85
N ARG A 53 0.05 -1.49 25.42
CA ARG A 53 0.04 -2.77 26.15
C ARG A 53 1.06 -3.79 25.65
N LEU A 54 1.45 -3.69 24.38
CA LEU A 54 2.30 -4.68 23.73
C LEU A 54 3.60 -4.07 23.20
N ASN A 55 3.82 -2.76 23.38
CA ASN A 55 4.89 -2.00 22.72
C ASN A 55 4.90 -2.22 21.19
N TRP A 56 3.73 -2.51 20.62
CA TRP A 56 3.62 -2.86 19.21
C TRP A 56 3.68 -1.60 18.36
N ARG A 57 4.52 -1.61 17.32
CA ARG A 57 4.59 -0.55 16.30
C ARG A 57 5.01 -1.14 14.95
N PRO A 58 4.55 -0.59 13.80
CA PRO A 58 5.08 -0.99 12.51
C PRO A 58 6.58 -0.70 12.47
N LEU A 59 7.38 -1.71 12.11
CA LEU A 59 8.84 -1.57 12.02
C LEU A 59 9.30 -1.28 10.60
N VAL A 60 8.52 -1.68 9.60
CA VAL A 60 8.84 -1.51 8.18
C VAL A 60 8.15 -0.22 7.69
N PRO A 61 8.91 0.79 7.23
CA PRO A 61 8.34 1.95 6.54
C PRO A 61 7.58 1.49 5.29
N PHE A 62 6.52 2.19 4.91
CA PHE A 62 5.69 1.73 3.80
C PHE A 62 6.39 1.85 2.45
N GLU A 63 7.23 2.85 2.29
CA GLU A 63 8.05 3.07 1.10
C GLU A 63 8.98 1.87 0.85
N GLN A 64 9.44 1.22 1.93
CA GLN A 64 10.19 -0.03 1.88
C GLN A 64 9.28 -1.17 1.42
N THR A 65 8.09 -1.32 2.00
CA THR A 65 7.12 -2.34 1.54
C THR A 65 6.81 -2.22 0.04
N ILE A 66 6.60 -1.00 -0.46
CA ILE A 66 6.37 -0.77 -1.89
C ILE A 66 7.60 -1.14 -2.73
N ALA A 67 8.80 -0.81 -2.27
CA ALA A 67 10.04 -1.19 -2.95
C ALA A 67 10.23 -2.72 -2.98
N ASP A 68 9.95 -3.40 -1.87
CA ASP A 68 10.09 -4.85 -1.74
C ASP A 68 9.10 -5.60 -2.65
N VAL A 69 7.82 -5.20 -2.63
CA VAL A 69 6.78 -5.78 -3.49
C VAL A 69 7.11 -5.57 -4.96
N PHE A 70 7.51 -4.34 -5.33
CA PHE A 70 7.89 -4.03 -6.71
C PHE A 70 9.12 -4.84 -7.15
N GLY A 71 10.15 -4.91 -6.29
CA GLY A 71 11.37 -5.68 -6.54
C GLY A 71 11.10 -7.18 -6.67
N TYR A 72 10.19 -7.74 -5.87
CA TYR A 72 9.75 -9.13 -6.00
C TYR A 72 9.16 -9.40 -7.39
N TRP A 73 8.19 -8.59 -7.83
CA TRP A 73 7.55 -8.79 -9.13
C TRP A 73 8.50 -8.55 -10.31
N ARG A 74 9.44 -7.60 -10.20
CA ARG A 74 10.49 -7.43 -11.22
C ARG A 74 11.34 -8.68 -11.38
N ARG A 75 11.69 -9.37 -10.29
CA ARG A 75 12.43 -10.64 -10.38
C ARG A 75 11.58 -11.75 -10.98
N MET A 76 10.31 -11.86 -10.58
CA MET A 76 9.41 -12.91 -11.08
C MET A 76 9.08 -12.76 -12.56
N CYS A 77 8.85 -11.53 -13.05
CA CYS A 77 8.51 -11.26 -14.44
C CYS A 77 9.74 -11.11 -15.34
N GLY A 78 10.88 -10.67 -14.80
CA GLY A 78 12.15 -10.50 -15.52
C GLY A 78 13.01 -11.77 -15.62
N ALA A 79 12.65 -12.85 -14.93
CA ALA A 79 13.30 -14.17 -15.04
C ALA A 79 12.90 -14.94 -16.32
N ARG A 80 12.70 -14.22 -17.43
CA ARG A 80 12.48 -14.79 -18.77
C ARG A 80 13.68 -14.52 -19.64
#